data_AF-A0A480AMJ4-F1
#
_entry.id   AF-A0A480AMJ4-F1
#
_cell.length_a   1.000
_cell.length_b   1.000
_cell.length_c   1.000
_cell.angle_alpha   90.00
_cell.angle_beta   90.00
_cell.angle_gamma   90.00
#
_symmetry.space_group_name_H-M   'P 1'
#
loop_
_entity.id
_entity.type
_entity.pdbx_description
1 polymer ?
#
loop_
_entity_poly.entity_id
_entity_poly.type
_entity_poly.pdbx_seq_one_letter_code
_entity_poly.pdbx_strand_id
1 'polypeptide(L)'
;MELVEPKFWFPELELGVGVWAGKYQGTAGLWLRWYNQDGDWIPTFAESAEQEKQRAEQEKQRAEQEKQRAEQEKQRADKLAEKLRALGVNLDEI
;
A
#
# COMPACT_ATOMS: atom_id res chain seq x y z
N MET A 1 -17.58 27.16 29.74
CA MET A 1 -16.11 27.14 29.60
C MET A 1 -15.83 27.10 28.13
N GLU A 2 -15.41 28.23 27.57
CA GLU A 2 -14.86 28.30 26.22
C GLU A 2 -13.67 27.34 26.14
N LEU A 3 -13.66 26.46 25.14
CA LEU A 3 -12.53 25.57 24.87
C LEU A 3 -11.41 26.42 24.30
N VAL A 4 -10.56 26.94 25.19
CA VAL A 4 -9.38 27.75 24.85
C VAL A 4 -8.38 26.83 24.11
N GLU A 5 -8.41 26.96 22.78
CA GLU A 5 -7.42 26.51 21.79
C GLU A 5 -6.40 25.46 22.24
N PRO A 6 -6.75 24.17 22.23
CA PRO A 6 -5.80 23.12 22.57
C PRO A 6 -5.07 22.65 21.30
N LYS A 7 -4.50 23.59 20.54
CA LYS A 7 -3.61 23.31 19.40
C LYS A 7 -2.23 23.83 19.73
N PHE A 8 -1.26 22.93 19.85
CA PHE A 8 0.12 23.24 20.14
C PHE A 8 0.98 22.86 18.93
N TRP A 9 1.88 23.73 18.51
CA TRP A 9 2.76 23.52 17.35
C TRP A 9 4.20 23.28 17.81
N PHE A 10 4.84 22.24 17.28
CA PHE A 10 6.25 21.90 17.51
C PHE A 10 7.07 22.23 16.25
N PRO A 11 7.71 23.42 16.20
CA PRO A 11 8.44 23.85 15.00
C PRO A 11 9.66 22.97 14.68
N GLU A 12 10.29 22.35 15.68
CA GLU A 12 11.43 21.44 15.48
C GLU A 12 11.04 20.12 14.80
N LEU A 13 9.77 19.73 14.92
CA LEU A 13 9.24 18.50 14.34
C LEU A 13 8.39 18.77 13.10
N GLU A 14 8.13 20.04 12.77
CA GLU A 14 7.16 20.46 11.75
C GLU A 14 5.78 19.79 11.95
N LEU A 15 5.39 19.63 13.22
CA LEU A 15 4.18 18.89 13.63
C LEU A 15 3.43 19.65 14.73
N GLY A 16 2.10 19.59 14.69
CA GLY A 16 1.25 20.12 15.75
C GLY A 16 0.39 19.05 16.40
N VAL A 17 0.03 19.22 17.66
CA VAL A 17 -0.95 18.39 18.37
C VAL A 17 -2.18 19.23 18.71
N GLY A 18 -3.36 18.70 18.40
CA GLY A 18 -4.64 19.37 18.60
C GLY A 18 -5.65 18.47 19.28
N VAL A 19 -6.60 19.03 20.04
CA VAL A 19 -7.75 18.26 20.53
C VAL A 19 -8.80 18.13 19.44
N TRP A 20 -9.19 16.89 19.18
CA TRP A 20 -10.27 16.51 18.29
C TRP A 20 -11.40 15.87 19.10
N ALA A 21 -12.62 16.39 18.93
CA ALA A 21 -13.81 15.82 19.54
C ALA A 21 -14.38 14.72 18.65
N GLY A 22 -14.44 13.49 19.16
CA GLY A 22 -15.03 12.38 18.42
C GLY A 22 -14.90 11.04 19.13
N LYS A 23 -15.18 9.97 18.38
CA LYS A 23 -15.13 8.60 18.89
C LYS A 23 -13.89 7.91 18.37
N TYR A 24 -12.97 7.56 19.26
CA TYR A 24 -11.77 6.80 18.95
C TYR A 24 -11.72 5.55 19.83
N GLN A 25 -11.43 4.40 19.23
CA GLN A 25 -11.41 3.09 19.90
C GLN A 25 -12.64 2.80 20.79
N GLY A 26 -13.84 3.17 20.33
CA GLY A 26 -15.09 2.88 21.05
C GLY A 26 -15.47 3.92 22.12
N THR A 27 -14.55 4.80 22.50
CA THR A 27 -14.77 5.82 23.54
C THR A 27 -14.99 7.19 22.89
N ALA A 28 -16.13 7.81 23.20
CA ALA A 28 -16.43 9.18 22.76
C ALA A 28 -15.81 10.17 23.74
N GLY A 29 -15.08 11.16 23.23
CA GLY A 29 -14.41 12.14 24.07
C GLY A 29 -13.55 13.13 23.29
N LEU A 30 -12.73 13.84 24.04
CA LEU A 30 -11.70 14.73 23.51
C LEU A 30 -10.41 13.92 23.37
N TRP A 31 -9.92 13.81 22.14
CA TRP A 31 -8.72 13.04 21.79
C TRP A 31 -7.63 13.97 21.30
N LEU A 32 -6.38 13.63 21.59
CA LEU A 32 -5.24 14.32 21.00
C LEU A 32 -4.93 13.73 19.63
N ARG A 33 -4.83 14.58 18.61
CA ARG A 33 -4.49 14.21 17.25
C ARG A 33 -3.37 15.09 16.72
N TRP A 34 -2.47 14.52 15.93
CA TRP A 34 -1.41 15.27 15.29
C TRP A 34 -1.91 15.91 13.99
N TYR A 35 -1.42 17.09 13.64
CA TYR A 35 -1.68 17.77 12.38
C TYR A 35 -0.37 18.29 11.77
N ASN A 36 -0.33 18.41 10.45
CA ASN A 36 0.84 18.87 9.70
C ASN A 36 0.88 20.40 9.58
N GLN A 37 1.89 20.93 8.88
CA GLN A 37 2.07 22.38 8.67
C GLN A 37 0.93 23.01 7.86
N ASP A 38 0.29 22.25 6.99
CA ASP A 38 -0.90 22.67 6.22
C ASP A 38 -2.17 22.75 7.09
N GLY A 39 -2.12 22.26 8.34
CA GLY A 39 -3.27 22.22 9.25
C GLY A 39 -4.16 20.98 9.08
N ASP A 40 -3.76 20.04 8.23
CA ASP A 40 -4.43 18.76 8.01
C ASP A 40 -4.08 17.77 9.11
N TRP A 41 -5.10 17.06 9.60
CA TRP A 41 -4.92 16.03 10.61
C TRP A 41 -4.19 14.82 10.04
N ILE A 42 -3.10 14.43 10.68
CA ILE A 42 -2.35 13.23 10.32
C ILE A 42 -3.26 12.01 10.56
N PRO A 43 -3.34 11.07 9.59
CA PRO A 43 -4.03 9.81 9.79
C PRO A 43 -3.46 9.10 11.01
N THR A 44 -4.31 8.44 11.77
CA THR A 44 -3.84 7.66 12.93
C THR A 44 -2.92 6.52 12.47
N PHE A 45 -2.01 6.04 13.33
CA PHE A 45 -1.15 4.89 13.01
C PHE A 45 -1.91 3.67 12.46
N ALA A 46 -3.17 3.49 12.88
CA ALA A 46 -4.06 2.46 12.35
C ALA A 46 -4.43 2.68 10.88
N GLU A 47 -4.73 3.92 10.48
CA GLU A 47 -5.04 4.29 9.09
C GLU A 47 -3.80 4.15 8.20
N SER A 48 -2.61 4.54 8.69
CA SER A 48 -1.36 4.33 7.97
C SER A 48 -1.03 2.84 7.79
N ALA A 49 -1.25 2.01 8.81
CA ALA A 49 -1.02 0.58 8.72
C ALA A 49 -1.98 -0.12 7.74
N GLU A 50 -3.22 0.35 7.64
CA GLU A 50 -4.20 -0.19 6.69
C GLU A 50 -3.85 0.19 5.25
N GLN A 51 -3.36 1.42 5.04
CA GLN A 51 -2.90 1.89 3.74
C GLN A 51 -1.61 1.18 3.30
N GLU A 52 -0.69 0.89 4.22
CA GLU A 52 0.52 0.10 3.97
C GLU A 52 0.15 -1.34 3.57
N LYS A 53 -0.79 -1.97 4.30
CA LYS A 53 -1.30 -3.31 3.98
C LYS A 53 -1.94 -3.35 2.59
N GLN A 54 -2.77 -2.37 2.24
CA GLN A 54 -3.37 -2.30 0.90
C GLN A 54 -2.32 -2.18 -0.19
N ARG A 55 -1.26 -1.38 0.01
CA ARG A 55 -0.15 -1.28 -0.94
C ARG A 55 0.61 -2.60 -1.08
N ALA A 56 0.92 -3.26 0.03
CA ALA A 56 1.59 -4.55 0.02
C ALA A 56 0.74 -5.64 -0.67
N GLU A 57 -0.58 -5.65 -0.46
CA GLU A 57 -1.50 -6.57 -1.12
C GLU A 57 -1.55 -6.34 -2.63
N GLN A 58 -1.62 -5.07 -3.04
CA GLN A 58 -1.65 -4.69 -4.46
C GLN A 58 -0.35 -5.06 -5.18
N GLU A 59 0.79 -4.89 -4.52
CA GLU A 59 2.09 -5.26 -5.08
C GLU A 59 2.23 -6.79 -5.21
N LYS A 60 1.78 -7.55 -4.20
CA LYS A 60 1.71 -9.01 -4.30
C LYS A 60 0.85 -9.47 -5.46
N GLN A 61 -0.31 -8.85 -5.66
CA GLN A 61 -1.24 -9.22 -6.72
C GLN A 61 -0.62 -8.96 -8.11
N ARG A 62 0.15 -7.88 -8.28
CA ARG A 62 0.89 -7.61 -9.52
C ARG A 62 1.99 -8.65 -9.75
N ALA A 63 2.76 -8.97 -8.71
CA ALA A 63 3.82 -9.97 -8.79
C ALA A 63 3.27 -11.37 -9.13
N GLU A 64 2.12 -11.76 -8.56
CA GLU A 64 1.43 -13.00 -8.86
C GLU A 64 0.98 -13.04 -10.34
N GLN A 65 0.39 -11.94 -10.82
CA GLN A 65 -0.08 -11.83 -12.19
C GLN A 65 1.06 -11.90 -13.21
N GLU A 66 2.21 -11.28 -12.89
CA GLU A 66 3.39 -11.33 -13.74
C GLU A 66 4.00 -12.73 -13.79
N LYS A 67 4.10 -13.41 -12.63
CA LYS A 67 4.50 -14.83 -12.58
C LYS A 67 3.58 -15.71 -13.42
N GLN A 68 2.28 -15.51 -13.32
CA GLN A 68 1.31 -16.31 -14.06
C GLN A 68 1.42 -16.10 -15.58
N ARG A 69 1.74 -14.88 -16.03
CA ARG A 69 2.03 -14.60 -17.45
C ARG A 69 3.32 -15.26 -17.92
N ALA A 70 4.40 -15.15 -17.13
CA ALA A 70 5.68 -15.79 -17.44
C ALA A 70 5.54 -17.32 -17.53
N GLU A 71 4.79 -17.93 -16.61
CA GLU A 71 4.50 -19.36 -16.62
C GLU A 71 3.71 -19.76 -17.88
N GLN A 72 2.68 -18.99 -18.26
CA GLN A 72 1.92 -19.24 -19.49
C GLN A 72 2.77 -19.12 -20.75
N GLU A 73 3.64 -18.12 -20.82
CA GLU A 73 4.52 -17.91 -21.96
C GLU A 73 5.53 -19.06 -22.08
N LYS A 74 6.13 -19.48 -20.96
CA LYS A 74 7.02 -20.63 -20.90
C LYS A 74 6.32 -21.91 -21.36
N GLN A 75 5.12 -22.19 -20.86
CA GLN A 75 4.34 -23.36 -21.29
C GLN A 75 3.99 -23.33 -22.78
N ARG A 76 3.74 -22.14 -23.35
CA ARG A 76 3.50 -22.00 -24.79
C ARG A 76 4.77 -22.24 -25.60
N ALA A 77 5.90 -21.71 -25.14
CA ALA A 77 7.20 -21.94 -25.75
C ALA A 77 7.60 -23.41 -25.72
N ASP A 78 7.43 -24.09 -24.58
CA ASP A 78 7.70 -25.53 -24.42
C ASP A 78 6.84 -26.37 -25.37
N LYS A 79 5.52 -26.10 -25.43
CA LYS A 79 4.61 -26.79 -26.36
C LYS A 79 4.96 -26.55 -27.83
N LEU A 80 5.41 -25.35 -28.17
CA LEU A 80 5.82 -25.03 -29.53
C LEU A 80 7.12 -25.76 -29.89
N ALA A 81 8.10 -25.76 -28.98
CA ALA A 81 9.36 -26.49 -29.14
C ALA A 81 9.11 -28.00 -29.29
N GLU A 82 8.21 -28.59 -28.50
CA GLU A 82 7.83 -30.00 -28.63
C GLU A 82 7.20 -30.32 -29.99
N LYS A 83 6.29 -29.46 -30.47
CA LYS A 83 5.68 -29.62 -31.80
C LYS A 83 6.69 -29.49 -32.94
N LEU A 84 7.64 -28.56 -32.84
CA LEU A 84 8.67 -28.36 -33.86
C LEU A 84 9.65 -29.55 -33.90
N ARG A 85 10.02 -30.09 -32.73
CA ARG A 85 10.78 -31.35 -32.62
C ARG A 85 10.02 -32.54 -33.24
N ALA A 86 8.72 -32.66 -33.01
CA ALA A 86 7.89 -33.70 -33.60
C ALA A 86 7.78 -33.59 -35.14
N LEU A 87 7.94 -32.38 -35.68
CA LEU A 87 7.99 -32.12 -37.13
C LEU A 87 9.40 -32.28 -37.73
N GLY A 88 10.40 -32.68 -36.94
CA GLY A 88 11.77 -32.90 -37.40
C GLY A 88 12.60 -31.63 -37.61
N VAL A 89 12.14 -30.48 -37.10
CA VAL A 89 12.88 -29.22 -37.13
C VAL A 89 13.67 -29.08 -35.83
N ASN A 90 15.01 -29.16 -35.91
CA ASN A 90 15.89 -28.87 -34.79
C ASN A 90 16.05 -27.35 -34.64
N LEU A 91 15.59 -26.79 -33.51
CA LEU A 91 15.80 -25.38 -33.17
C LEU A 91 17.22 -25.06 -32.69
N ASP A 92 18.08 -26.07 -32.53
CA ASP A 92 19.50 -25.88 -32.18
C ASP A 92 20.33 -25.23 -33.31
N GLU A 93 19.75 -24.96 -34.49
CA GLU A 93 20.40 -24.26 -35.61
C GLU A 93 19.94 -22.80 -35.82
N ILE A 94 19.24 -22.17 -34.86
CA ILE A 94 18.89 -20.74 -34.91
C ILE A 94 19.58 -19.96 -33.79
#